data_AF-A0A962HP08-F1
#
_entry.id   AF-A0A962HP08-F1
#
_cell.length_a   1.000
_cell.length_b   1.000
_cell.length_c   1.000
_cell.angle_alpha   90.00
_cell.angle_beta   90.00
_cell.angle_gamma   90.00
#
_symmetry.space_group_name_H-M   'P 1'
#
loop_
_entity.id
_entity.type
_entity.pdbx_description
1 polymer ?
#
loop_
_entity_poly.entity_id
_entity_poly.type
_entity_poly.pdbx_seq_one_letter_code
_entity_poly.pdbx_strand_id
1 'polypeptide(L)'
;MSEQPFSQEKRILMAMRKTLAHIVRDLTPTDRALSYPLSEETVQDIRACFELIAARERELAREAGVTSRERPHFADEPRSTSVVSMQGLSSRGAGHD
;
A
#
# COMPACT_ATOMS: atom_id res chain seq x y z
N MET A 1 8.43 17.97 -17.38
CA MET A 1 7.95 17.23 -16.18
C MET A 1 8.45 15.81 -16.32
N SER A 2 9.53 15.44 -15.65
CA SER A 2 10.11 14.10 -15.71
C SER A 2 9.22 13.13 -14.95
N GLU A 3 8.65 12.17 -15.68
CA GLU A 3 7.90 11.06 -15.09
C GLU A 3 8.86 10.30 -14.17
N GLN A 4 8.60 10.32 -12.86
CA GLN A 4 9.56 9.80 -11.90
C GLN A 4 9.71 8.27 -12.06
N PRO A 5 10.93 7.73 -12.21
CA PRO A 5 11.17 6.31 -12.50
C PRO A 5 10.50 5.36 -11.48
N PHE A 6 10.40 5.80 -10.22
CA PHE A 6 9.73 5.09 -9.14
C PHE A 6 8.23 4.84 -9.38
N SER A 7 7.57 5.67 -10.21
CA SER A 7 6.15 5.52 -10.54
C SER A 7 5.88 4.24 -11.33
N GLN A 8 6.74 3.92 -12.31
CA GLN A 8 6.57 2.72 -13.13
C GLN A 8 6.89 1.46 -12.33
N GLU A 9 8.01 1.46 -11.59
CA GLU A 9 8.40 0.33 -10.77
C GLU A 9 7.35 0.02 -9.69
N LYS A 10 6.81 1.04 -9.00
CA LYS A 10 5.71 0.89 -8.05
C LYS A 10 4.46 0.29 -8.69
N ARG A 11 4.10 0.67 -9.92
CA ARG A 11 2.96 0.08 -10.64
C ARG A 11 3.21 -1.40 -10.94
N ILE A 12 4.42 -1.76 -11.35
CA ILE A 12 4.80 -3.15 -11.64
C ILE A 12 4.70 -4.00 -10.36
N LEU A 13 5.32 -3.57 -9.26
CA LEU A 13 5.29 -4.28 -7.98
C LEU A 13 3.86 -4.44 -7.45
N MET A 14 3.04 -3.38 -7.57
CA MET A 14 1.63 -3.44 -7.21
C MET A 14 0.84 -4.44 -8.06
N ALA A 15 1.09 -4.48 -9.37
CA ALA A 15 0.45 -5.44 -10.26
C ALA A 15 0.86 -6.89 -9.91
N MET A 16 2.16 -7.14 -9.74
CA MET A 16 2.68 -8.46 -9.37
C MET A 16 2.10 -8.96 -8.05
N ARG A 17 2.13 -8.13 -6.99
CA ARG A 17 1.57 -8.47 -5.68
C ARG A 17 0.08 -8.80 -5.75
N LYS A 18 -0.70 -8.00 -6.48
CA LYS A 18 -2.15 -8.25 -6.63
C LYS A 18 -2.42 -9.55 -7.39
N THR A 19 -1.72 -9.78 -8.49
CA THR A 19 -1.88 -11.01 -9.29
C THR A 19 -1.54 -12.25 -8.48
N LEU A 20 -0.39 -12.26 -7.79
CA LEU A 20 0.00 -13.38 -6.93
C LEU A 20 -1.02 -13.60 -5.80
N ALA A 21 -1.51 -12.53 -5.18
CA ALA A 21 -2.51 -12.64 -4.11
C ALA A 21 -3.84 -13.21 -4.61
N HIS A 22 -4.28 -12.83 -5.82
CA HIS A 22 -5.47 -13.42 -6.45
C HIS A 22 -5.26 -14.90 -6.73
N ILE A 23 -4.12 -15.29 -7.31
CA ILE A 23 -3.80 -16.71 -7.55
C ILE A 23 -3.83 -17.51 -6.25
N VAL A 24 -3.16 -17.02 -5.19
CA VAL A 24 -3.17 -17.70 -3.88
C VAL A 24 -4.59 -17.83 -3.34
N ARG A 25 -5.39 -16.76 -3.42
CA ARG A 25 -6.79 -16.78 -2.97
C ARG A 25 -7.62 -17.79 -3.74
N ASP A 26 -7.50 -17.85 -5.06
CA ASP A 26 -8.26 -18.75 -5.93
C ASP A 26 -7.87 -20.22 -5.70
N LEU A 27 -6.60 -20.47 -5.39
CA LEU A 27 -6.10 -21.80 -5.11
C LEU A 27 -6.33 -22.26 -3.66
N THR A 28 -6.61 -21.34 -2.74
CA THR A 28 -6.87 -21.69 -1.33
C THR A 28 -8.25 -22.32 -1.20
N PRO A 29 -8.37 -23.62 -0.86
CA PRO A 29 -9.65 -24.27 -0.77
C PRO A 29 -10.51 -23.65 0.33
N THR A 30 -11.79 -23.47 0.04
CA THR A 30 -12.77 -22.95 1.01
C THR A 30 -13.17 -24.00 2.05
N ASP A 31 -13.00 -25.28 1.70
CA ASP A 31 -13.25 -26.42 2.57
C ASP A 31 -11.92 -27.07 2.98
N ARG A 32 -11.79 -27.39 4.28
CA ARG A 32 -10.62 -28.08 4.84
C ARG A 32 -10.47 -29.52 4.34
N ALA A 33 -11.53 -30.13 3.80
CA ALA A 33 -11.48 -31.45 3.21
C ALA A 33 -10.73 -31.49 1.86
N LEU A 34 -10.53 -30.33 1.23
CA LEU A 34 -9.86 -30.22 -0.06
C LEU A 34 -8.36 -29.94 0.12
N SER A 35 -7.52 -30.68 -0.59
CA SER A 35 -6.07 -30.46 -0.63
C SER A 35 -5.74 -29.16 -1.34
N TYR A 36 -4.72 -28.46 -0.86
CA TYR A 36 -4.10 -27.38 -1.63
C TYR A 36 -3.42 -27.96 -2.87
N PRO A 37 -3.55 -27.33 -4.06
CA PRO A 37 -3.08 -27.92 -5.31
C PRO A 37 -1.59 -27.67 -5.61
N LEU A 38 -0.93 -26.71 -4.95
CA LEU A 38 0.51 -26.48 -5.13
C LEU A 38 1.32 -27.28 -4.12
N SER A 39 2.56 -27.62 -4.49
CA SER A 39 3.52 -28.19 -3.55
C SER A 39 3.93 -27.18 -2.48
N GLU A 40 4.38 -27.70 -1.33
CA GLU A 40 4.95 -26.88 -0.26
C GLU A 40 6.12 -26.02 -0.76
N GLU A 41 6.96 -26.56 -1.63
CA GLU A 41 8.09 -25.83 -2.24
C GLU A 41 7.60 -24.59 -3.02
N THR A 42 6.60 -24.76 -3.91
CA THR A 42 6.02 -23.63 -4.65
C THR A 42 5.36 -22.61 -3.71
N VAL A 43 4.75 -23.06 -2.61
CA VAL A 43 4.21 -22.15 -1.59
C VAL A 43 5.32 -21.32 -0.94
N GLN A 44 6.48 -21.92 -0.65
CA GLN A 44 7.61 -21.18 -0.10
C GLN A 44 8.20 -20.18 -1.10
N ASP A 45 8.30 -20.56 -2.38
CA ASP A 45 8.76 -19.65 -3.43
C ASP A 45 7.85 -18.43 -3.57
N ILE A 46 6.53 -18.63 -3.48
CA ILE A 46 5.55 -17.54 -3.52
C ILE A 46 5.71 -16.63 -2.29
N ARG A 47 5.93 -17.19 -1.09
CA ARG A 47 6.19 -16.39 0.13
C ARG A 47 7.45 -15.56 -0.02
N ALA A 48 8.56 -16.16 -0.48
CA ALA A 48 9.81 -15.46 -0.73
C ALA A 48 9.62 -14.34 -1.77
N CYS A 49 8.85 -14.56 -2.83
CA CYS A 49 8.49 -13.52 -3.78
C CYS A 49 7.75 -12.34 -3.13
N PHE A 50 6.77 -12.59 -2.26
CA PHE A 50 6.08 -11.52 -1.54
C PHE A 50 7.01 -10.74 -0.61
N GLU A 51 7.96 -11.41 0.04
CA GLU A 51 8.96 -10.75 0.89
C GLU A 51 9.86 -9.80 0.10
N LEU A 52 10.34 -10.24 -1.07
CA LEU A 52 11.15 -9.42 -1.98
C LEU A 52 10.37 -8.21 -2.50
N ILE A 53 9.11 -8.41 -2.91
CA ILE A 53 8.24 -7.31 -3.34
C ILE A 53 8.06 -6.30 -2.20
N ALA A 54 7.75 -6.77 -0.99
CA ALA A 54 7.54 -5.90 0.15
C ALA A 54 8.84 -5.14 0.54
N ALA A 55 10.00 -5.78 0.44
CA ALA A 55 11.28 -5.12 0.66
C ALA A 55 11.52 -3.99 -0.32
N ARG A 56 11.28 -4.23 -1.62
CA ARG A 56 11.46 -3.21 -2.65
C ARG A 56 10.46 -2.08 -2.52
N GLU A 57 9.21 -2.38 -2.18
CA GLU A 57 8.19 -1.34 -1.93
C GLU A 57 8.56 -0.42 -0.77
N ARG A 58 9.15 -0.95 0.31
CA ARG A 58 9.66 -0.13 1.41
C ARG A 58 10.83 0.75 0.99
N GLU A 59 11.72 0.23 0.16
CA GLU A 59 12.85 0.99 -0.37
C GLU A 59 12.38 2.18 -1.22
N LEU A 60 11.47 1.92 -2.18
CA LEU A 60 10.86 2.97 -3.01
C LEU A 60 10.11 4.01 -2.17
N ALA A 61 9.40 3.60 -1.12
CA ALA A 61 8.73 4.51 -0.22
C ALA A 61 9.73 5.41 0.54
N ARG A 62 10.84 4.83 1.01
CA ARG A 62 11.91 5.58 1.69
C ARG A 62 12.56 6.59 0.74
N GLU A 63 12.85 6.21 -0.49
CA GLU A 63 13.41 7.10 -1.53
C GLU A 63 12.47 8.24 -1.89
N ALA A 64 11.15 7.98 -1.91
CA ALA A 64 10.13 8.99 -2.12
C ALA A 64 9.86 9.88 -0.88
N GLY A 65 10.60 9.69 0.23
CA GLY A 65 10.37 10.40 1.49
C GLY A 65 9.07 10.02 2.20
N VAL A 66 8.36 8.99 1.72
CA VAL A 66 7.14 8.47 2.35
C VAL A 66 7.55 7.55 3.50
N THR A 67 7.73 8.13 4.67
CA THR A 67 7.86 7.31 5.89
C THR A 67 6.48 6.83 6.29
N SER A 68 6.19 5.55 6.02
CA SER A 68 4.98 4.88 6.52
C SER A 68 5.11 4.71 8.04
N ARG A 69 4.80 5.78 8.77
CA ARG A 69 4.77 5.84 10.23
C ARG A 69 3.38 6.19 10.74
N GLU A 70 2.33 5.78 10.03
CA GLU A 70 0.99 5.74 10.61
C GLU A 70 0.96 4.55 11.57
N ARG A 71 1.49 4.78 12.78
CA ARG A 71 1.30 3.86 13.89
C ARG A 71 -0.15 4.04 14.37
N PRO A 72 -0.87 2.94 14.64
CA PRO A 72 -2.13 3.02 15.36
C PRO A 72 -1.92 3.80 16.66
N HIS A 73 -2.77 4.80 16.89
CA HIS A 73 -2.78 5.56 18.13
C HIS A 73 -3.82 4.97 19.08
N PHE A 74 -3.51 4.94 20.38
CA PHE A 74 -4.52 4.58 21.38
C PHE A 74 -5.59 5.68 21.46
N ALA A 75 -6.82 5.31 21.79
CA ALA A 75 -7.94 6.26 21.87
C ALA A 75 -7.68 7.40 22.88
N ASP A 76 -6.89 7.11 23.91
CA ASP A 76 -6.57 8.04 25.00
C ASP A 76 -5.30 8.86 24.74
N GLU A 77 -4.60 8.66 23.61
CA GLU A 77 -3.42 9.46 23.29
C GLU A 77 -3.80 10.90 22.88
N PRO A 78 -3.13 11.92 23.45
CA PRO A 78 -3.38 13.30 23.08
C PRO A 78 -2.96 13.55 21.63
N ARG A 79 -3.92 13.89 20.77
CA ARG A 79 -3.69 14.16 19.36
C ARG A 79 -2.98 15.50 19.17
N SER A 80 -1.84 15.52 18.48
CA SER A 80 -1.17 16.75 18.01
C SER A 80 -1.85 17.32 16.75
N THR A 81 -3.18 17.29 16.68
CA THR A 81 -3.91 17.77 15.51
C THR A 81 -4.15 19.26 15.62
N SER A 82 -3.64 20.03 14.66
CA SER A 82 -3.99 21.45 14.51
C SER A 82 -5.39 21.54 13.92
N VAL A 83 -6.38 21.88 14.75
CA VAL A 83 -7.75 22.14 14.30
C VAL A 83 -7.75 23.51 13.62
N VAL A 84 -7.79 23.53 12.29
CA VAL A 84 -7.91 24.78 11.52
C VAL A 84 -9.39 25.11 11.37
N SER A 85 -9.78 26.26 11.88
CA SER A 85 -11.14 26.80 11.77
C SER A 85 -11.43 27.21 10.32
N MET A 86 -12.39 26.57 9.66
CA MET A 86 -12.76 26.89 8.26
C MET A 86 -13.54 28.21 8.10
N GLN A 87 -13.90 28.87 9.20
CA GLN A 87 -14.70 30.10 9.22
C GLN A 87 -14.01 31.29 8.50
N GLY A 88 -12.70 31.25 8.28
CA GLY A 88 -11.95 32.29 7.57
C GLY A 88 -11.75 32.05 6.07
N LEU A 89 -12.21 30.93 5.52
CA LEU A 89 -12.00 30.56 4.11
C LEU A 89 -13.08 31.12 3.17
N SER A 90 -13.69 32.26 3.51
CA SER A 90 -14.62 32.95 2.60
C SER A 90 -13.82 33.57 1.44
N SER A 91 -13.83 32.85 0.31
CA SER A 91 -13.70 33.35 -1.07
C SER A 91 -13.09 34.75 -1.26
N ARG A 92 -11.77 34.85 -1.44
CA ARG A 92 -11.21 35.93 -2.27
C ARG A 92 -11.23 35.48 -3.73
N GLY A 93 -12.41 35.62 -4.32
CA GLY A 93 -12.66 35.47 -5.74
C GLY A 93 -13.77 36.43 -6.15
N ALA A 94 -13.60 37.72 -5.81
CA ALA A 94 -14.42 38.78 -6.36
C ALA A 94 -13.73 39.29 -7.63
N GLY A 95 -14.16 38.77 -8.77
CA GLY A 95 -14.13 39.51 -10.02
C GLY A 95 -15.58 39.68 -10.48
N HIS A 96 -16.02 40.92 -10.68
CA HIS A 96 -16.80 41.40 -11.84
C HIS A 96 -17.14 42.89 -11.64
N ASP A 97 -16.77 43.67 -12.66
CA ASP A 97 -17.07 45.07 -13.02
C ASP A 97 -16.49 46.25 -12.19
#